data_AF-K0AX47-F1
#
_entry.id   AF-K0AX47-F1
#
_cell.length_a   1.000
_cell.length_b   1.000
_cell.length_c   1.000
_cell.angle_alpha   90.00
_cell.angle_beta   90.00
_cell.angle_gamma   90.00
#
_symmetry.space_group_name_H-M   'P 1'
#
loop_
_entity.id
_entity.type
_entity.pdbx_description
1 polymer ?
#
loop_
_entity_poly.entity_id
_entity_poly.type
_entity_poly.pdbx_seq_one_letter_code
_entity_poly.pdbx_strand_id
1 'polypeptide(L)'
;MKLSKREIMSLSILALILVSIGIYKFIIQPQEEQFQFLKNQRDIKKSQLLRFKKEVSLESKLYAETLKLEEQIYSKSKNLFTSITQEEIILLVDEFSVSTKLKIPSITFPETRIESMLQKKDKEDENKNDKEKELDLKVYSADLKYEGYYYSLLDFLKKISGYDRKIIIKDMNIYKDDDGYIRGNIMLDFYTIENIIEVKESIYTWKANMGSIVGDPFLEFNDYIISKQSKEIASEEIIESKMESSLTSTIDKMNNRPMPEYKRNNEHLVRRTVLGFENKNDMFFEGNDKKIYGEITLDKNRKIEGESSLNISYNFLEGRERNTVNISINNNIPILGQAYGMELSVYPIDKSNCSIGVIIKDKESKNYKLSLTDHLNWDGWRALTIEIPMEIRYPVEIEGLYIENLDSSERLSGKLLIDNMELLYLK
;
A
#
# COMPACT_ATOMS: atom_id res chain seq x y z
N MET A 1 -15.07 91.73 43.14
CA MET A 1 -13.65 91.51 43.49
C MET A 1 -12.81 91.71 42.23
N LYS A 2 -11.86 92.67 42.23
CA LYS A 2 -10.90 92.85 41.13
C LYS A 2 -9.63 92.07 41.49
N LEU A 3 -9.35 91.00 40.77
CA LEU A 3 -8.15 90.18 40.94
C LEU A 3 -6.90 90.96 40.53
N SER A 4 -5.82 90.81 41.28
CA SER A 4 -4.51 91.41 41.01
C SER A 4 -3.85 90.78 39.78
N LYS A 5 -3.06 91.56 39.02
CA LYS A 5 -2.30 91.05 37.86
C LYS A 5 -1.44 89.82 38.20
N ARG A 6 -0.94 89.73 39.45
CA ARG A 6 -0.16 88.57 39.93
C ARG A 6 -1.02 87.32 40.16
N GLU A 7 -2.25 87.49 40.63
CA GLU A 7 -3.19 86.38 40.85
C GLU A 7 -3.65 85.76 39.53
N ILE A 8 -3.91 86.59 38.51
CA ILE A 8 -4.24 86.12 37.15
C ILE A 8 -3.08 85.32 36.55
N MET A 9 -1.83 85.76 36.75
CA MET A 9 -0.64 85.06 36.27
C MET A 9 -0.47 83.70 36.97
N SER A 10 -0.64 83.64 38.29
CA SER A 10 -0.60 82.36 39.03
C SER A 10 -1.75 81.43 38.64
N LEU A 11 -2.95 81.93 38.38
CA LEU A 11 -4.10 81.12 37.96
C LEU A 11 -3.88 80.51 36.57
N SER A 12 -3.26 81.27 35.65
CA SER A 12 -2.93 80.79 34.31
C SER A 12 -1.86 79.70 34.34
N ILE A 13 -0.84 79.83 35.20
CA ILE A 13 0.18 78.80 35.41
C ILE A 13 -0.44 77.54 36.02
N LEU A 14 -1.34 77.70 37.00
CA LEU A 14 -2.04 76.58 37.63
C LEU A 14 -2.92 75.82 36.61
N ALA A 15 -3.64 76.54 35.75
CA ALA A 15 -4.44 75.95 34.68
C ALA A 15 -3.56 75.15 33.70
N LEU A 16 -2.38 75.67 33.33
CA LEU A 16 -1.44 74.98 32.44
C LEU A 16 -0.86 73.70 33.05
N ILE A 17 -0.60 73.71 34.37
CA ILE A 17 -0.16 72.52 35.11
C ILE A 17 -1.28 71.47 35.14
N LEU A 18 -2.53 71.88 35.39
CA LEU A 18 -3.70 71.00 35.39
C LEU A 18 -3.92 70.34 34.03
N VAL A 19 -3.80 71.10 32.94
CA VAL A 19 -3.90 70.59 31.57
C VAL A 19 -2.76 69.60 31.28
N SER A 20 -1.53 69.91 31.70
CA SER A 20 -0.38 69.01 31.53
C SER A 20 -0.57 67.67 32.27
N ILE A 21 -1.08 67.70 33.50
CA ILE A 21 -1.41 66.50 34.28
C ILE A 21 -2.55 65.72 33.61
N GLY A 22 -3.55 66.42 33.09
CA GLY A 22 -4.65 65.82 32.33
C GLY A 22 -4.16 65.06 31.10
N ILE A 23 -3.32 65.67 30.28
CA ILE A 23 -2.72 65.04 29.08
C ILE A 23 -1.88 63.83 29.48
N TYR A 24 -1.05 63.96 30.51
CA TYR A 24 -0.21 62.85 30.99
C TYR A 24 -1.07 61.65 31.44
N LYS A 25 -2.11 61.90 32.24
CA LYS A 25 -2.95 60.84 32.81
C LYS A 25 -3.94 60.23 31.81
N PHE A 26 -4.54 61.03 30.94
CA PHE A 26 -5.60 60.56 30.05
C PHE A 26 -5.14 60.17 28.64
N ILE A 27 -3.96 60.63 28.20
CA ILE A 27 -3.47 60.35 26.84
C ILE A 27 -2.19 59.52 26.88
N ILE A 28 -1.17 59.97 27.62
CA ILE A 28 0.15 59.31 27.61
C ILE A 28 0.11 57.98 28.36
N GLN A 29 -0.43 57.96 29.58
CA GLN A 29 -0.49 56.76 30.41
C GLN A 29 -1.20 55.56 29.72
N PRO A 30 -2.43 55.69 29.17
CA PRO A 30 -3.09 54.56 28.51
C PRO A 30 -2.36 54.11 27.23
N GLN A 31 -1.70 55.03 26.52
CA GLN A 31 -0.88 54.66 25.34
C GLN A 31 0.37 53.86 25.74
N GLU A 32 1.02 54.23 26.84
CA GLU A 32 2.19 53.51 27.34
C GLU A 32 1.80 52.12 27.86
N GLU A 33 0.67 51.99 28.56
CA GLU A 33 0.12 50.69 28.98
C GLU A 33 -0.20 49.80 27.77
N GLN A 34 -0.83 50.34 26.72
CA GLN A 34 -1.08 49.60 25.47
C GLN A 34 0.21 49.18 24.77
N PHE A 35 1.22 50.06 24.73
CA PHE A 35 2.51 49.75 24.13
C PHE A 35 3.23 48.62 24.87
N GLN A 36 3.27 48.67 26.20
CA GLN A 36 3.87 47.61 27.01
C GLN A 36 3.10 46.29 26.89
N PHE A 37 1.77 46.35 26.83
CA PHE A 37 0.93 45.17 26.58
C PHE A 37 1.24 44.53 25.23
N LEU A 38 1.27 45.32 24.16
CA LEU A 38 1.61 44.84 22.80
C LEU A 38 3.04 44.29 22.74
N LYS A 39 4.00 44.94 23.41
CA LYS A 39 5.38 44.47 23.52
C LYS A 39 5.45 43.11 24.22
N ASN A 40 4.76 42.95 25.34
CA ASN A 40 4.68 41.68 26.06
C ASN A 40 4.03 40.58 25.21
N GLN A 41 2.94 40.88 24.50
CA GLN A 41 2.32 39.91 23.58
C GLN A 41 3.28 39.46 22.47
N ARG A 42 4.02 40.39 21.87
CA ARG A 42 5.04 40.09 20.87
C ARG A 42 6.11 39.16 21.42
N ASP A 43 6.60 39.43 22.63
CA ASP A 43 7.68 38.65 23.25
C ASP A 43 7.20 37.24 23.66
N ILE A 44 5.95 37.11 24.11
CA ILE A 44 5.29 35.82 24.34
C ILE A 44 5.18 35.03 23.02
N LYS A 45 4.65 35.63 21.95
CA LYS A 45 4.52 34.97 20.64
C LYS A 45 5.87 34.57 20.06
N LYS A 46 6.90 35.41 20.21
CA LYS A 46 8.28 35.10 19.78
C LYS A 46 8.84 33.89 20.53
N SER A 47 8.58 33.79 21.83
CA SER A 47 8.99 32.66 22.66
C SER A 47 8.25 31.37 22.28
N GLN A 48 6.95 31.45 22.00
CA GLN A 48 6.17 30.33 21.48
C GLN A 48 6.70 29.85 20.12
N LEU A 49 7.04 30.77 19.21
CA LEU A 49 7.61 30.45 17.90
C LEU A 49 8.97 29.76 18.03
N LEU A 50 9.83 30.20 18.96
CA LEU A 50 11.10 29.54 19.23
C LEU A 50 10.93 28.11 19.78
N ARG A 51 9.95 27.90 20.67
CA ARG A 51 9.61 26.56 21.18
C ARG A 51 9.14 25.65 20.05
N PHE A 52 8.20 26.15 19.23
CA PHE A 52 7.68 25.41 18.08
C PHE A 52 8.78 25.06 17.07
N LYS A 53 9.68 26.00 16.76
CA LYS A 53 10.85 25.72 15.91
C LYS A 53 11.76 24.64 16.47
N LYS A 54 11.98 24.62 17.79
CA LYS A 54 12.78 23.59 18.45
C LYS A 54 12.10 22.22 18.36
N GLU A 55 10.79 22.17 18.57
CA GLU A 55 9.97 20.96 18.48
C GLU A 55 9.98 20.37 17.06
N VAL A 56 9.71 21.21 16.04
CA VAL A 56 9.81 20.82 14.63
C VAL A 56 11.22 20.32 14.26
N SER A 57 12.27 20.94 14.80
CA SER A 57 13.65 20.49 14.53
C SER A 57 14.00 19.15 15.18
N LEU A 58 13.32 18.79 16.27
CA LEU A 58 13.46 17.47 16.90
C LEU A 58 12.70 16.42 16.10
N GLU A 59 11.48 16.74 15.65
CA GLU A 59 10.68 15.89 14.78
C GLU A 59 11.43 15.55 13.48
N SER A 60 12.04 16.54 12.82
CA SER A 60 12.85 16.29 11.62
C SER A 60 14.06 15.40 11.86
N LYS A 61 14.66 15.48 13.06
CA LYS A 61 15.83 14.64 13.43
C LYS A 61 15.41 13.22 13.75
N LEU A 62 14.31 13.06 14.49
CA LEU A 62 13.73 11.76 14.78
C LEU A 62 13.34 11.05 13.48
N TYR A 63 12.73 11.77 12.54
CA TYR A 63 12.39 11.22 11.21
C TYR A 63 13.63 10.80 10.40
N ALA A 64 14.71 11.60 10.43
CA ALA A 64 15.95 11.20 9.77
C ALA A 64 16.60 9.96 10.43
N GLU A 65 16.48 9.85 11.75
CA GLU A 65 16.97 8.70 12.51
C GLU A 65 16.13 7.45 12.25
N THR A 66 14.80 7.56 12.16
CA THR A 66 13.92 6.43 11.79
C THR A 66 14.23 5.93 10.39
N LEU A 67 14.39 6.83 9.41
CA LEU A 67 14.78 6.45 8.05
C LEU A 67 16.13 5.72 8.02
N LYS A 68 17.11 6.20 8.78
CA LYS A 68 18.42 5.55 8.89
C LYS A 68 18.33 4.17 9.53
N LEU A 69 17.49 4.01 10.56
CA LEU A 69 17.26 2.72 11.21
C LEU A 69 16.54 1.75 10.27
N GLU A 70 15.54 2.21 9.53
CA GLU A 70 14.84 1.42 8.50
C GLU A 70 15.80 0.95 7.41
N GLU A 71 16.69 1.81 6.91
CA GLU A 71 17.72 1.45 5.94
C GLU A 71 18.73 0.43 6.51
N GLN A 72 19.11 0.58 7.78
CA GLN A 72 19.97 -0.39 8.47
C GLN A 72 19.29 -1.74 8.66
N ILE A 73 18.00 -1.76 9.00
CA ILE A 73 17.20 -2.98 9.10
C ILE A 73 17.11 -3.63 7.72
N TYR A 74 16.76 -2.88 6.67
CA TYR A 74 16.66 -3.40 5.31
C TYR A 74 17.99 -4.00 4.83
N SER A 75 19.10 -3.28 4.96
CA SER A 75 20.42 -3.76 4.52
C SER A 75 20.88 -5.02 5.24
N LYS A 76 20.51 -5.19 6.52
CA LYS A 76 20.83 -6.39 7.30
C LYS A 76 19.86 -7.55 7.06
N SER A 77 18.59 -7.27 6.73
CA SER A 77 17.53 -8.26 6.56
C SER A 77 17.30 -8.71 5.11
N LYS A 78 17.77 -7.94 4.12
CA LYS A 78 17.52 -8.17 2.68
C LYS A 78 17.81 -9.60 2.22
N ASN A 79 18.83 -10.24 2.80
CA ASN A 79 19.26 -11.58 2.42
C ASN A 79 18.57 -12.69 3.24
N LEU A 80 17.61 -12.36 4.10
CA LEU A 80 16.85 -13.30 4.92
C LEU A 80 15.38 -13.30 4.50
N PHE A 81 14.65 -14.32 4.90
CA PHE A 81 13.21 -14.36 4.73
C PHE A 81 12.53 -13.53 5.82
N THR A 82 11.62 -12.65 5.44
CA THR A 82 10.84 -11.85 6.40
C THR A 82 9.86 -12.79 7.13
N SER A 83 9.09 -13.52 6.33
CA SER A 83 8.27 -14.68 6.73
C SER A 83 8.33 -15.71 5.60
N ILE A 84 8.09 -16.99 5.90
CA ILE A 84 7.89 -18.01 4.87
C ILE A 84 6.94 -19.10 5.38
N THR A 85 6.05 -19.59 4.53
CA THR A 85 5.16 -20.73 4.82
C THR A 85 5.60 -22.01 4.11
N GLN A 86 5.08 -23.17 4.51
CA GLN A 86 5.40 -24.44 3.85
C GLN A 86 4.97 -24.44 2.39
N GLU A 87 3.83 -23.83 2.08
CA GLU A 87 3.29 -23.72 0.73
C GLU A 87 4.20 -22.88 -0.17
N GLU A 88 4.74 -21.76 0.35
CA GLU A 88 5.73 -20.96 -0.36
C GLU A 88 7.04 -21.72 -0.59
N ILE A 89 7.46 -22.55 0.37
CA ILE A 89 8.62 -23.44 0.19
C ILE A 89 8.35 -24.46 -0.93
N ILE A 90 7.16 -25.07 -0.98
CA ILE A 90 6.80 -26.02 -2.04
C ILE A 90 6.87 -25.34 -3.41
N LEU A 91 6.30 -24.14 -3.55
CA LEU A 91 6.31 -23.39 -4.82
C LEU A 91 7.73 -23.03 -5.25
N LEU A 92 8.57 -22.59 -4.31
CA LEU A 92 9.97 -22.24 -4.57
C LEU A 92 10.80 -23.45 -4.99
N VAL A 93 10.59 -24.57 -4.31
CA VAL A 93 11.25 -25.84 -4.66
C VAL A 93 10.78 -26.34 -6.02
N ASP A 94 9.49 -26.21 -6.35
CA ASP A 94 8.94 -26.57 -7.65
C ASP A 94 9.52 -25.69 -8.78
N GLU A 95 9.63 -24.39 -8.56
CA GLU A 95 10.28 -23.46 -9.51
C GLU A 95 11.73 -23.86 -9.81
N PHE A 96 12.48 -24.24 -8.77
CA PHE A 96 13.85 -24.73 -8.93
C PHE A 96 13.90 -26.10 -9.63
N SER A 97 12.97 -26.99 -9.31
CA SER A 97 12.82 -28.32 -9.92
C SER A 97 12.54 -28.21 -11.44
N VAL A 98 11.51 -27.45 -11.81
CA VAL A 98 11.09 -27.25 -13.22
C VAL A 98 12.21 -26.62 -14.04
N SER A 99 12.89 -25.61 -13.50
CA SER A 99 13.96 -24.90 -14.24
C SER A 99 15.23 -25.74 -14.45
N THR A 100 15.49 -26.72 -13.58
CA THR A 100 16.73 -27.53 -13.60
C THR A 100 16.51 -28.95 -14.13
N LYS A 101 15.24 -29.33 -14.35
CA LYS A 101 14.80 -30.69 -14.71
C LYS A 101 15.19 -31.75 -13.66
N LEU A 102 15.52 -31.32 -12.43
CA LEU A 102 15.72 -32.22 -11.31
C LEU A 102 14.34 -32.59 -10.77
N LYS A 103 14.01 -33.88 -10.66
CA LYS A 103 12.71 -34.30 -10.13
C LYS A 103 12.78 -34.35 -8.61
N ILE A 104 11.71 -33.91 -7.97
CA ILE A 104 11.56 -33.93 -6.51
C ILE A 104 10.29 -34.71 -6.16
N PRO A 105 10.36 -36.05 -6.04
CA PRO A 105 9.18 -36.88 -5.83
C PRO A 105 8.50 -36.68 -4.47
N SER A 106 9.24 -36.20 -3.46
CA SER A 106 8.68 -35.98 -2.12
C SER A 106 9.38 -34.87 -1.37
N ILE A 107 8.58 -34.11 -0.62
CA ILE A 107 9.00 -33.07 0.32
C ILE A 107 8.45 -33.43 1.69
N THR A 108 9.31 -33.43 2.70
CA THR A 108 8.92 -33.61 4.11
C THR A 108 9.30 -32.37 4.91
N PHE A 109 8.41 -31.91 5.78
CA PHE A 109 8.66 -30.75 6.65
C PHE A 109 8.86 -31.21 8.10
N PRO A 110 10.09 -31.11 8.65
CA PRO A 110 10.32 -31.25 10.08
C PRO A 110 9.64 -30.12 10.88
N GLU A 111 9.57 -30.29 12.20
CA GLU A 111 9.10 -29.24 13.10
C GLU A 111 9.95 -27.98 12.98
N THR A 112 9.28 -26.83 13.05
CA THR A 112 9.93 -25.53 13.03
C THR A 112 10.77 -25.35 14.30
N ARG A 113 11.98 -24.83 14.13
CA ARG A 113 12.97 -24.71 15.20
C ARG A 113 13.40 -23.26 15.39
N ILE A 114 13.83 -22.94 16.61
CA ILE A 114 14.43 -21.64 16.93
C ILE A 114 15.93 -21.87 17.12
N GLU A 115 16.75 -21.11 16.42
CA GLU A 115 18.20 -21.08 16.61
C GLU A 115 18.63 -19.72 17.18
N SER A 116 19.30 -19.74 18.32
CA SER A 116 19.90 -18.55 18.93
C SER A 116 21.29 -18.32 18.34
N MET A 117 21.48 -17.16 17.72
CA MET A 117 22.77 -16.74 17.14
C MET A 117 23.52 -15.87 18.16
N LEU A 118 24.70 -16.32 18.58
CA LEU A 118 25.62 -15.53 19.41
C LEU A 118 26.40 -14.55 18.52
N GLN A 119 26.28 -13.25 18.78
CA GLN A 119 27.17 -12.26 18.18
C GLN A 119 28.57 -12.39 18.80
N LYS A 120 29.52 -12.99 18.07
CA LYS A 120 30.94 -12.79 18.39
C LYS A 120 31.28 -11.34 18.11
N LYS A 121 31.59 -10.55 19.14
CA LYS A 121 32.20 -9.22 18.96
C LYS A 121 33.53 -9.38 18.22
N ASP A 122 33.76 -8.55 17.22
CA ASP A 122 35.10 -8.26 16.72
C ASP A 122 35.92 -7.68 17.90
N LYS A 123 37.17 -8.13 18.03
CA LYS A 123 38.02 -8.00 19.22
C LYS A 123 38.47 -6.57 19.60
N GLU A 124 37.82 -5.51 19.10
CA GLU A 124 38.33 -4.14 19.25
C GLU A 124 37.64 -3.27 20.30
N ASP A 125 36.51 -3.69 20.89
CA ASP A 125 35.82 -2.89 21.92
C ASP A 125 35.65 -3.66 23.25
N GLU A 126 36.75 -3.72 24.02
CA GLU A 126 36.86 -4.38 25.33
C GLU A 126 36.27 -3.59 26.51
N ASN A 127 35.45 -2.56 26.30
CA ASN A 127 34.83 -1.85 27.42
C ASN A 127 33.35 -1.56 27.21
N LYS A 128 32.52 -2.55 27.53
CA LYS A 128 31.22 -2.40 28.20
C LYS A 128 30.63 -3.76 28.53
N ASN A 129 30.14 -3.89 29.77
CA ASN A 129 29.30 -4.98 30.30
C ASN A 129 27.94 -5.01 29.60
N ASP A 130 27.93 -5.19 28.28
CA ASP A 130 26.72 -5.40 27.51
C ASP A 130 26.58 -6.90 27.28
N LYS A 131 25.56 -7.48 27.93
CA LYS A 131 25.14 -8.88 27.78
C LYS A 131 25.17 -9.26 26.29
N GLU A 132 25.77 -10.40 25.98
CA GLU A 132 25.71 -11.02 24.66
C GLU A 132 24.25 -11.00 24.19
N LYS A 133 23.97 -10.25 23.11
CA LYS A 133 22.63 -10.22 22.52
C LYS A 133 22.48 -11.50 21.71
N GLU A 134 21.83 -12.49 22.31
CA GLU A 134 21.31 -13.65 21.60
C GLU A 134 20.20 -13.19 20.64
N LEU A 135 20.36 -13.55 19.37
CA LEU A 135 19.34 -13.33 18.36
C LEU A 135 18.67 -14.66 18.04
N ASP A 136 17.43 -14.82 18.48
CA ASP A 136 16.63 -15.98 18.15
C ASP A 136 16.10 -15.84 16.73
N LEU A 137 16.37 -16.82 15.88
CA LEU A 137 15.86 -16.89 14.51
C LEU A 137 14.99 -18.12 14.36
N LYS A 138 13.84 -17.94 13.73
CA LYS A 138 12.94 -19.05 13.41
C LYS A 138 13.37 -19.67 12.08
N VAL A 139 13.58 -20.99 12.09
CA VAL A 139 14.10 -21.75 10.95
C VAL A 139 13.07 -22.76 10.50
N TYR A 140 12.69 -22.68 9.22
CA TYR A 140 11.88 -23.69 8.55
C TYR A 140 12.81 -24.62 7.78
N SER A 141 12.61 -25.92 7.92
CA SER A 141 13.42 -26.93 7.23
C SER A 141 12.56 -27.69 6.22
N ALA A 142 13.14 -28.07 5.08
CA ALA A 142 12.49 -28.93 4.09
C ALA A 142 13.45 -30.04 3.66
N ASP A 143 12.99 -31.27 3.76
CA ASP A 143 13.73 -32.47 3.38
C ASP A 143 13.23 -32.97 2.03
N LEU A 144 14.08 -32.86 1.00
CA LEU A 144 13.71 -33.08 -0.39
C LEU A 144 14.38 -34.34 -0.92
N LYS A 145 13.57 -35.36 -1.25
CA LYS A 145 14.07 -36.49 -2.04
C LYS A 145 14.13 -36.07 -3.49
N TYR A 146 15.28 -36.25 -4.12
CA TYR A 146 15.50 -35.87 -5.51
C TYR A 146 15.96 -37.06 -6.34
N GLU A 147 15.70 -36.98 -7.63
CA GLU A 147 16.23 -37.89 -8.64
C GLU A 147 16.50 -37.13 -9.95
N GLY A 148 17.56 -37.51 -10.66
CA GLY A 148 17.91 -36.87 -11.93
C GLY A 148 19.34 -37.12 -12.35
N TYR A 149 19.81 -36.38 -13.35
CA TYR A 149 21.22 -36.42 -13.75
C TYR A 149 22.07 -35.51 -12.87
N TYR A 150 23.36 -35.84 -12.73
CA TYR A 150 24.31 -35.05 -11.95
C TYR A 150 24.32 -33.55 -12.31
N TYR A 151 24.24 -33.22 -13.60
CA TYR A 151 24.23 -31.82 -14.05
C TYR A 151 22.96 -31.07 -13.60
N SER A 152 21.79 -31.74 -13.58
CA SER A 152 20.55 -31.15 -13.07
C SER A 152 20.65 -30.84 -11.59
N LEU A 153 21.26 -31.73 -10.79
CA LEU A 153 21.53 -31.45 -9.37
C LEU A 153 22.47 -30.26 -9.22
N LEU A 154 23.56 -30.20 -10.00
CA LEU A 154 24.50 -29.09 -9.92
C LEU A 154 23.84 -27.74 -10.24
N ASP A 155 22.97 -27.69 -11.24
CA ASP A 155 22.24 -26.47 -11.60
C ASP A 155 21.18 -26.09 -10.56
N PHE A 156 20.54 -27.08 -9.93
CA PHE A 156 19.67 -26.88 -8.78
C PHE A 156 20.41 -26.24 -7.61
N LEU A 157 21.62 -26.70 -7.29
CA LEU A 157 22.46 -26.10 -6.25
C LEU A 157 22.90 -24.68 -6.57
N LYS A 158 23.22 -24.40 -7.84
CA LYS A 158 23.52 -23.03 -8.29
C LYS A 158 22.30 -22.12 -8.17
N LYS A 159 21.10 -22.61 -8.47
CA LYS A 159 19.85 -21.86 -8.32
C LYS A 159 19.55 -21.53 -6.86
N ILE A 160 19.68 -22.50 -5.96
CA ILE A 160 19.51 -22.28 -4.51
C ILE A 160 20.51 -21.25 -3.98
N SER A 161 21.79 -21.40 -4.32
CA SER A 161 22.86 -20.50 -3.85
C SER A 161 22.81 -19.11 -4.48
N GLY A 162 22.24 -18.98 -5.67
CA GLY A 162 22.05 -17.71 -6.38
C GLY A 162 20.71 -17.03 -6.09
N TYR A 163 19.87 -17.59 -5.22
CA TYR A 163 18.59 -16.98 -4.85
C TYR A 163 18.81 -15.73 -3.99
N ASP A 164 17.95 -14.72 -4.15
CA ASP A 164 18.08 -13.41 -3.49
C ASP A 164 18.10 -13.53 -1.95
N ARG A 165 17.37 -14.51 -1.40
CA ARG A 165 17.33 -14.82 0.03
C ARG A 165 18.15 -16.06 0.32
N LYS A 166 18.85 -16.06 1.45
CA LYS A 166 19.78 -17.12 1.82
C LYS A 166 19.04 -18.39 2.21
N ILE A 167 19.27 -19.46 1.44
CA ILE A 167 18.82 -20.81 1.72
C ILE A 167 20.06 -21.64 2.06
N ILE A 168 20.06 -22.35 3.19
CA ILE A 168 21.20 -23.14 3.65
C ILE A 168 20.96 -24.61 3.37
N ILE A 169 21.92 -25.27 2.73
CA ILE A 169 21.93 -26.73 2.59
C ILE A 169 22.57 -27.29 3.85
N LYS A 170 21.77 -27.89 4.72
CA LYS A 170 22.24 -28.42 6.01
C LYS A 170 22.88 -29.79 5.85
N ASP A 171 22.28 -30.65 5.03
CA ASP A 171 22.78 -31.97 4.72
C ASP A 171 22.38 -32.37 3.30
N MET A 172 23.18 -33.24 2.70
CA MET A 172 22.92 -33.83 1.40
C MET A 172 23.55 -35.20 1.32
N ASN A 173 22.77 -36.18 0.90
CA ASN A 173 23.28 -37.47 0.46
C ASN A 173 23.03 -37.66 -1.04
N ILE A 174 23.93 -38.39 -1.71
CA ILE A 174 23.87 -38.71 -3.13
C ILE A 174 24.15 -40.20 -3.28
N TYR A 175 23.25 -40.90 -3.95
CA TYR A 175 23.38 -42.29 -4.36
C TYR A 175 23.40 -42.34 -5.88
N LYS A 176 24.41 -43.02 -6.42
CA LYS A 176 24.50 -43.29 -7.85
C LYS A 176 23.58 -44.46 -8.20
N ASP A 177 22.79 -44.27 -9.24
CA ASP A 177 21.99 -45.30 -9.89
C ASP A 177 22.63 -45.65 -11.25
N ASP A 178 21.98 -46.49 -12.04
CA ASP A 178 22.46 -46.86 -13.37
C ASP A 178 22.54 -45.66 -14.33
N ASP A 179 23.45 -45.73 -15.30
CA ASP A 179 23.62 -44.76 -16.40
C ASP A 179 23.87 -43.28 -16.00
N GLY A 180 24.42 -43.05 -14.80
CA GLY A 180 24.74 -41.69 -14.33
C GLY A 180 23.54 -40.90 -13.83
N TYR A 181 22.41 -41.58 -13.67
CA TYR A 181 21.28 -41.11 -12.88
C TYR A 181 21.66 -41.15 -11.39
N ILE A 182 21.18 -40.19 -10.62
CA ILE A 182 21.45 -40.08 -9.19
C ILE A 182 20.13 -39.89 -8.45
N ARG A 183 20.11 -40.41 -7.22
CA ARG A 183 19.02 -40.20 -6.27
C ARG A 183 19.59 -39.78 -4.95
N GLY A 184 18.83 -39.05 -4.15
CA GLY A 184 19.29 -38.69 -2.83
C GLY A 184 18.29 -37.83 -2.10
N ASN A 185 18.78 -37.23 -1.03
CA ASN A 185 18.03 -36.39 -0.14
C ASN A 185 18.84 -35.13 0.15
N ILE A 186 18.17 -33.98 0.18
CA ILE A 186 18.78 -32.70 0.51
C ILE A 186 17.91 -31.97 1.54
N MET A 187 18.52 -31.59 2.65
CA MET A 187 17.86 -30.83 3.71
C MET A 187 18.20 -29.34 3.56
N LEU A 188 17.16 -28.54 3.32
CA LEU A 188 17.24 -27.09 3.16
C LEU A 188 16.70 -26.39 4.41
N ASP A 189 17.41 -25.35 4.84
CA ASP A 189 17.02 -24.47 5.94
C ASP A 189 16.74 -23.05 5.43
N PHE A 190 15.59 -22.52 5.83
CA PHE A 190 15.07 -21.20 5.51
C PHE A 190 15.00 -20.38 6.80
N TYR A 191 15.93 -19.42 6.95
CA TYR A 191 16.01 -18.56 8.12
C TYR A 191 15.07 -17.37 7.99
N THR A 192 14.23 -17.18 9.01
CA THR A 192 13.26 -16.09 9.07
C THR A 192 13.50 -15.14 10.22
N ILE A 193 13.08 -13.89 10.04
CA ILE A 193 13.07 -12.84 11.05
C ILE A 193 11.65 -12.45 11.50
N GLU A 194 10.68 -13.33 11.27
CA GLU A 194 9.25 -13.14 11.59
C GLU A 194 9.04 -12.84 13.09
N ASN A 195 9.89 -13.38 13.95
CA ASN A 195 9.86 -13.16 15.39
C ASN A 195 10.53 -11.85 15.84
N ILE A 196 11.16 -11.11 14.92
CA ILE A 196 11.89 -9.87 15.18
C ILE A 196 11.18 -8.65 14.55
N ILE A 197 10.56 -8.84 13.39
CA ILE A 197 9.90 -7.77 12.62
C ILE A 197 8.46 -8.19 12.32
N GLU A 198 7.50 -7.30 12.56
CA GLU A 198 6.07 -7.54 12.35
C GLU A 198 5.63 -7.46 10.86
N VAL A 199 6.57 -7.22 9.96
CA VAL A 199 6.31 -7.15 8.52
C VAL A 199 6.22 -8.57 7.97
N LYS A 200 5.08 -8.92 7.36
CA LYS A 200 4.91 -10.17 6.61
C LYS A 200 5.00 -9.86 5.13
N GLU A 201 6.10 -10.28 4.51
CA GLU A 201 6.32 -10.17 3.09
C GLU A 201 6.20 -11.57 2.49
N SER A 202 5.13 -11.80 1.71
CA SER A 202 4.93 -13.07 1.02
C SER A 202 5.77 -13.11 -0.25
N ILE A 203 6.37 -14.26 -0.53
CA ILE A 203 7.19 -14.47 -1.74
C ILE A 203 6.28 -14.72 -2.95
N TYR A 204 5.10 -15.29 -2.72
CA TYR A 204 4.16 -15.68 -3.76
C TYR A 204 2.79 -15.05 -3.52
N THR A 205 2.31 -14.30 -4.50
CA THR A 205 0.92 -13.84 -4.49
C THR A 205 0.01 -15.01 -4.84
N TRP A 206 -0.73 -15.52 -3.86
CA TRP A 206 -1.80 -16.48 -4.09
C TRP A 206 -2.90 -15.82 -4.91
N LYS A 207 -2.91 -16.09 -6.22
CA LYS A 207 -4.13 -15.90 -7.01
C LYS A 207 -5.02 -17.09 -6.67
N ALA A 208 -6.26 -16.84 -6.25
CA ALA A 208 -7.25 -17.91 -6.20
C ALA A 208 -7.39 -18.45 -7.63
N ASN A 209 -6.66 -19.51 -7.95
CA ASN A 209 -6.85 -20.23 -9.18
C ASN A 209 -8.14 -21.03 -8.99
N MET A 210 -9.28 -20.35 -9.14
CA MET A 210 -10.46 -20.99 -9.72
C MET A 210 -10.13 -21.28 -11.19
N GLY A 211 -9.08 -22.05 -11.42
CA GLY A 211 -8.89 -22.72 -12.69
C GLY A 211 -10.21 -23.42 -12.92
N SER A 212 -10.83 -23.10 -14.06
CA SER A 212 -12.13 -23.60 -14.50
C SER A 212 -12.38 -24.92 -13.82
N ILE A 213 -13.37 -24.98 -12.90
CA ILE A 213 -13.77 -26.23 -12.26
C ILE A 213 -13.81 -27.27 -13.38
N VAL A 214 -12.83 -28.17 -13.42
CA VAL A 214 -12.68 -29.17 -14.48
C VAL A 214 -13.72 -30.22 -14.16
N GLY A 215 -14.99 -29.88 -14.39
CA GLY A 215 -16.11 -30.62 -13.88
C GLY A 215 -16.13 -30.72 -12.34
N ASP A 216 -17.26 -31.16 -11.82
CA ASP A 216 -17.28 -31.65 -10.45
C ASP A 216 -16.37 -32.90 -10.39
N PRO A 217 -15.32 -32.92 -9.53
CA PRO A 217 -14.35 -34.01 -9.45
C PRO A 217 -14.97 -35.32 -8.92
N PHE A 218 -16.25 -35.29 -8.58
CA PHE A 218 -17.05 -36.44 -8.16
C PHE A 218 -18.16 -36.80 -9.17
N LEU A 219 -18.16 -36.22 -10.38
CA LEU A 219 -19.09 -36.65 -11.43
C LEU A 219 -18.86 -38.12 -11.77
N GLU A 220 -19.96 -38.86 -11.81
CA GLU A 220 -19.97 -40.27 -12.18
C GLU A 220 -19.37 -40.44 -13.59
N PHE A 221 -18.42 -41.37 -13.70
CA PHE A 221 -17.83 -41.74 -14.97
C PHE A 221 -18.88 -42.46 -15.83
N ASN A 222 -19.28 -41.85 -16.95
CA ASN A 222 -20.39 -42.32 -17.81
C ASN A 222 -20.25 -43.77 -18.33
N ASP A 223 -19.06 -44.38 -18.31
CA ASP A 223 -18.87 -45.78 -18.70
C ASP A 223 -19.07 -46.77 -17.54
N TYR A 224 -19.44 -46.29 -16.35
CA TYR A 224 -19.87 -47.17 -15.26
C TYR A 224 -21.30 -47.65 -15.51
N ILE A 225 -21.44 -48.71 -16.32
CA ILE A 225 -22.71 -49.41 -16.49
C ILE A 225 -23.04 -50.14 -15.19
N ILE A 226 -23.78 -49.47 -14.30
CA ILE A 226 -24.60 -50.17 -13.31
C ILE A 226 -25.88 -50.59 -14.03
N SER A 227 -26.07 -51.89 -14.15
CA SER A 227 -27.31 -52.48 -14.62
C SER A 227 -28.51 -51.92 -13.83
N LYS A 228 -29.38 -51.22 -14.54
CA LYS A 228 -30.72 -50.76 -14.14
C LYS A 228 -31.40 -51.66 -13.10
N GLN A 229 -31.83 -51.06 -12.00
CA GLN A 229 -33.17 -51.32 -11.49
C GLN A 229 -33.83 -49.98 -11.14
N SER A 230 -34.64 -49.50 -12.08
CA SER A 230 -35.49 -48.32 -11.95
C SER A 230 -36.62 -48.58 -10.96
N LYS A 231 -36.76 -47.68 -9.98
CA LYS A 231 -38.07 -47.36 -9.39
C LYS A 231 -38.23 -45.84 -9.39
N GLU A 232 -39.16 -45.41 -10.24
CA GLU A 232 -39.82 -44.12 -10.19
C GLU A 232 -40.29 -43.80 -8.77
N ILE A 233 -40.05 -42.59 -8.26
CA ILE A 233 -41.07 -41.82 -7.53
C ILE A 233 -40.90 -40.33 -7.86
N ALA A 234 -42.01 -39.82 -8.37
CA ALA A 234 -42.56 -38.47 -8.43
C ALA A 234 -41.79 -37.27 -7.86
N SER A 235 -41.83 -36.21 -8.68
CA SER A 235 -41.72 -34.80 -8.34
C SER A 235 -42.73 -34.35 -7.27
N GLU A 236 -42.25 -33.60 -6.27
CA GLU A 236 -43.06 -32.73 -5.43
C GLU A 236 -42.36 -31.37 -5.25
N GLU A 237 -43.19 -30.37 -5.05
CA GLU A 237 -42.95 -28.94 -5.27
C GLU A 237 -43.02 -28.19 -3.91
N ILE A 238 -42.32 -27.04 -3.83
CA ILE A 238 -42.52 -25.85 -2.98
C ILE A 238 -41.99 -25.78 -1.50
N ILE A 239 -41.44 -24.57 -1.20
CA ILE A 239 -41.29 -23.82 0.08
C ILE A 239 -39.94 -24.08 0.81
N GLU A 240 -39.04 -23.12 1.07
CA GLU A 240 -39.25 -21.84 1.78
C GLU A 240 -38.12 -20.81 1.58
N SER A 241 -38.55 -19.56 1.48
CA SER A 241 -37.78 -18.33 1.63
C SER A 241 -37.86 -17.80 3.07
N LYS A 242 -36.74 -17.58 3.77
CA LYS A 242 -36.50 -16.46 4.73
C LYS A 242 -35.25 -16.64 5.59
N MET A 243 -34.67 -15.49 5.97
CA MET A 243 -33.56 -15.25 6.92
C MET A 243 -32.18 -15.49 6.29
N GLU A 244 -31.31 -14.50 6.09
CA GLU A 244 -31.04 -13.32 6.93
C GLU A 244 -30.84 -12.06 6.08
N SER A 245 -31.86 -11.19 6.08
CA SER A 245 -31.77 -9.78 5.68
C SER A 245 -32.17 -8.94 6.89
N SER A 246 -31.28 -8.86 7.87
CA SER A 246 -31.46 -7.97 9.02
C SER A 246 -30.16 -7.89 9.79
N LEU A 247 -29.33 -6.89 9.50
CA LEU A 247 -28.51 -6.13 10.46
C LEU A 247 -27.66 -5.06 9.72
N THR A 248 -28.27 -4.17 8.94
CA THR A 248 -27.63 -2.91 8.52
C THR A 248 -28.67 -1.81 8.41
N SER A 249 -29.11 -1.28 9.54
CA SER A 249 -29.87 -0.03 9.57
C SER A 249 -29.77 0.69 10.92
N THR A 250 -28.58 1.05 11.43
CA THR A 250 -28.49 2.03 12.54
C THR A 250 -27.15 2.79 12.75
N ILE A 251 -26.32 3.09 11.73
CA ILE A 251 -25.18 4.03 11.94
C ILE A 251 -25.07 5.12 10.84
N ASP A 252 -26.19 5.53 10.22
CA ASP A 252 -26.20 6.65 9.26
C ASP A 252 -26.93 7.88 9.77
N LYS A 253 -26.53 8.42 10.94
CA LYS A 253 -26.90 9.78 11.36
C LYS A 253 -25.86 10.39 12.31
N MET A 254 -24.69 10.75 11.79
CA MET A 254 -23.90 11.92 12.25
C MET A 254 -22.61 12.00 11.41
N ASN A 255 -22.61 12.88 10.40
CA ASN A 255 -21.47 13.66 9.88
C ASN A 255 -21.60 14.00 8.38
N ASN A 256 -22.76 14.49 7.92
CA ASN A 256 -22.85 15.14 6.61
C ASN A 256 -22.67 16.65 6.76
N ARG A 257 -21.45 17.14 6.53
CA ARG A 257 -21.25 18.48 5.96
C ARG A 257 -21.18 18.31 4.45
N PRO A 258 -22.06 18.92 3.65
CA PRO A 258 -22.01 18.76 2.20
C PRO A 258 -20.73 19.43 1.66
N MET A 259 -19.89 18.64 0.98
CA MET A 259 -18.88 19.18 0.06
C MET A 259 -19.59 19.78 -1.16
N PRO A 260 -19.00 20.80 -1.80
CA PRO A 260 -19.62 21.48 -2.93
C PRO A 260 -19.85 20.53 -4.11
N GLU A 261 -21.06 20.59 -4.64
CA GLU A 261 -21.59 19.82 -5.76
C GLU A 261 -20.74 20.02 -7.02
N TYR A 262 -20.08 18.96 -7.48
CA TYR A 262 -19.28 18.96 -8.71
C TYR A 262 -20.21 18.83 -9.92
N LYS A 263 -20.34 19.90 -10.72
CA LYS A 263 -21.21 19.93 -11.91
C LYS A 263 -20.71 18.94 -12.99
N ARG A 264 -21.47 17.86 -13.22
CA ARG A 264 -21.27 16.89 -14.31
C ARG A 264 -22.13 17.29 -15.52
N ASN A 265 -21.52 17.76 -16.59
CA ASN A 265 -22.21 17.96 -17.88
C ASN A 265 -22.10 16.66 -18.69
N ASN A 266 -23.22 15.99 -18.99
CA ASN A 266 -23.45 15.08 -20.14
C ASN A 266 -24.82 14.38 -19.96
N GLU A 267 -25.89 14.93 -20.56
CA GLU A 267 -27.30 14.51 -20.38
C GLU A 267 -27.67 13.20 -21.13
N HIS A 268 -26.78 12.64 -21.94
CA HIS A 268 -27.04 11.49 -22.82
C HIS A 268 -26.35 10.17 -22.41
N LEU A 269 -25.69 10.12 -21.24
CA LEU A 269 -24.94 8.95 -20.79
C LEU A 269 -25.56 8.34 -19.52
N VAL A 270 -25.77 7.03 -19.53
CA VAL A 270 -26.11 6.23 -18.34
C VAL A 270 -24.81 5.82 -17.67
N ARG A 271 -24.69 6.10 -16.37
CA ARG A 271 -23.50 5.79 -15.57
C ARG A 271 -23.77 4.59 -14.68
N ARG A 272 -22.79 3.71 -14.56
CA ARG A 272 -22.83 2.58 -13.63
C ARG A 272 -21.52 2.53 -12.85
N THR A 273 -21.59 2.74 -11.54
CA THR A 273 -20.44 2.57 -10.65
C THR A 273 -19.98 1.12 -10.66
N VAL A 274 -18.68 0.96 -10.85
CA VAL A 274 -17.99 -0.32 -10.90
C VAL A 274 -17.15 -0.50 -9.63
N LEU A 275 -16.47 0.57 -9.19
CA LEU A 275 -15.71 0.61 -7.94
C LEU A 275 -15.93 1.92 -7.21
N GLY A 276 -16.39 1.83 -5.96
CA GLY A 276 -16.42 2.96 -5.00
C GLY A 276 -15.24 2.97 -4.03
N PHE A 277 -14.26 2.05 -4.19
CA PHE A 277 -13.04 2.02 -3.39
C PHE A 277 -13.19 1.84 -1.86
N GLU A 278 -14.27 1.18 -1.42
CA GLU A 278 -14.60 1.04 0.00
C GLU A 278 -13.82 -0.05 0.75
N ASN A 279 -13.23 -0.99 0.03
CA ASN A 279 -12.50 -2.11 0.60
C ASN A 279 -11.09 -2.17 0.04
N LYS A 280 -10.10 -1.81 0.86
CA LYS A 280 -8.68 -1.91 0.50
C LYS A 280 -8.24 -3.36 0.24
N ASN A 281 -8.85 -4.36 0.90
CA ASN A 281 -8.37 -5.74 0.84
C ASN A 281 -8.54 -6.38 -0.55
N ASP A 282 -9.32 -5.76 -1.42
CA ASP A 282 -9.51 -6.20 -2.80
C ASP A 282 -8.48 -5.59 -3.76
N MET A 283 -7.51 -4.82 -3.26
CA MET A 283 -6.57 -4.06 -4.07
C MET A 283 -5.14 -4.23 -3.56
N PHE A 284 -4.17 -4.20 -4.47
CA PHE A 284 -2.75 -4.35 -4.16
C PHE A 284 -1.91 -3.30 -4.88
N PHE A 285 -0.87 -2.83 -4.19
CA PHE A 285 0.12 -1.94 -4.77
C PHE A 285 1.26 -2.78 -5.36
N GLU A 286 1.57 -2.58 -6.64
CA GLU A 286 2.61 -3.30 -7.36
C GLU A 286 3.51 -2.32 -8.13
N GLY A 287 4.75 -2.15 -7.68
CA GLY A 287 5.78 -1.44 -8.45
C GLY A 287 6.39 -2.33 -9.52
N ASN A 288 6.68 -1.80 -10.71
CA ASN A 288 7.38 -2.55 -11.75
C ASN A 288 8.88 -2.79 -11.46
N ASP A 289 9.41 -2.23 -10.37
CA ASP A 289 10.77 -2.46 -9.88
C ASP A 289 10.80 -2.47 -8.35
N LYS A 290 11.73 -3.23 -7.77
CA LYS A 290 11.91 -3.35 -6.32
C LYS A 290 12.26 -2.04 -5.61
N LYS A 291 12.70 -1.01 -6.34
CA LYS A 291 13.00 0.34 -5.81
C LYS A 291 11.84 1.32 -5.91
N ILE A 292 10.65 0.85 -6.29
CA ILE A 292 9.43 1.63 -6.27
C ILE A 292 8.65 1.23 -5.03
N TYR A 293 8.43 2.21 -4.16
CA TYR A 293 7.74 2.02 -2.90
C TYR A 293 6.43 2.79 -2.91
N GLY A 294 5.48 2.32 -2.13
CA GLY A 294 4.21 2.99 -1.94
C GLY A 294 3.25 2.16 -1.14
N GLU A 295 2.11 2.75 -0.86
CA GLU A 295 1.03 2.11 -0.13
C GLU A 295 -0.31 2.64 -0.59
N ILE A 296 -1.31 1.79 -0.44
CA ILE A 296 -2.71 2.18 -0.55
C ILE A 296 -3.36 2.19 0.82
N THR A 297 -4.17 3.19 1.11
CA THR A 297 -4.93 3.34 2.36
C THR A 297 -6.33 3.87 2.05
N LEU A 298 -7.27 3.74 3.00
CA LEU A 298 -8.60 4.33 2.86
C LEU A 298 -8.62 5.71 3.54
N ASP A 299 -9.13 6.73 2.84
CA ASP A 299 -9.37 8.05 3.40
C ASP A 299 -10.87 8.26 3.62
N LYS A 300 -11.27 8.44 4.89
CA LYS A 300 -12.68 8.64 5.28
C LYS A 300 -13.12 10.10 5.26
N ASN A 301 -12.17 11.04 5.17
CA ASN A 301 -12.40 12.47 5.30
C ASN A 301 -12.63 13.15 3.95
N ARG A 302 -11.99 12.66 2.89
CA ARG A 302 -12.06 13.22 1.54
C ARG A 302 -12.54 12.13 0.59
N LYS A 303 -13.84 12.12 0.32
CA LYS A 303 -14.54 11.17 -0.57
C LYS A 303 -15.61 11.88 -1.37
N ILE A 304 -15.99 11.31 -2.50
CA ILE A 304 -17.08 11.78 -3.35
C ILE A 304 -18.35 11.00 -3.02
N GLU A 305 -18.27 9.68 -2.96
CA GLU A 305 -19.39 8.78 -2.71
C GLU A 305 -19.03 7.73 -1.67
N GLY A 306 -20.03 7.15 -1.01
CA GLY A 306 -19.84 6.11 -0.01
C GLY A 306 -19.09 6.55 1.27
N GLU A 307 -18.30 5.65 1.84
CA GLU A 307 -17.68 5.78 3.17
C GLU A 307 -16.21 6.19 3.12
N SER A 308 -15.52 5.93 2.01
CA SER A 308 -14.09 6.21 1.86
C SER A 308 -13.65 6.34 0.42
N SER A 309 -12.51 7.01 0.20
CA SER A 309 -11.77 7.00 -1.07
C SER A 309 -10.45 6.25 -0.92
N LEU A 310 -9.85 5.81 -2.04
CA LEU A 310 -8.54 5.18 -2.01
C LEU A 310 -7.44 6.23 -2.09
N ASN A 311 -6.61 6.31 -1.05
CA ASN A 311 -5.38 7.07 -1.04
C ASN A 311 -4.22 6.21 -1.53
N ILE A 312 -3.57 6.66 -2.59
CA ILE A 312 -2.40 6.02 -3.18
C ILE A 312 -1.20 6.94 -2.93
N SER A 313 -0.18 6.41 -2.24
CA SER A 313 1.12 7.06 -2.12
C SER A 313 2.17 6.25 -2.88
N TYR A 314 3.04 6.94 -3.61
CA TYR A 314 4.09 6.31 -4.41
C TYR A 314 5.39 7.11 -4.34
N ASN A 315 6.51 6.41 -4.52
CA ASN A 315 7.85 6.98 -4.53
C ASN A 315 8.76 6.25 -5.52
N PHE A 316 9.19 6.97 -6.55
CA PHE A 316 10.17 6.52 -7.54
C PHE A 316 11.57 6.97 -7.11
N LEU A 317 12.30 6.11 -6.38
CA LEU A 317 13.60 6.46 -5.80
C LEU A 317 14.71 6.74 -6.83
N GLU A 318 14.59 6.21 -8.04
CA GLU A 318 15.54 6.41 -9.14
C GLU A 318 14.79 6.90 -10.39
N GLY A 319 15.31 7.95 -11.02
CA GLY A 319 14.87 8.34 -12.36
C GLY A 319 15.27 7.25 -13.35
N ARG A 320 14.29 6.69 -14.07
CA ARG A 320 14.49 5.65 -15.09
C ARG A 320 13.57 5.94 -16.26
N GLU A 321 13.86 5.33 -17.41
CA GLU A 321 13.04 5.45 -18.63
C GLU A 321 11.57 5.09 -18.39
N ARG A 322 11.28 4.17 -17.45
CA ARG A 322 9.90 3.75 -17.16
C ARG A 322 9.69 3.33 -15.70
N ASN A 323 9.12 4.22 -14.91
CA ASN A 323 8.66 3.91 -13.56
C ASN A 323 7.13 3.82 -13.56
N THR A 324 6.59 2.66 -13.17
CA THR A 324 5.16 2.42 -13.14
C THR A 324 4.75 1.75 -11.83
N VAL A 325 3.70 2.28 -11.22
CA VAL A 325 2.95 1.62 -10.15
C VAL A 325 1.64 1.13 -10.74
N ASN A 326 1.27 -0.11 -10.42
CA ASN A 326 -0.05 -0.64 -10.68
C ASN A 326 -0.81 -0.79 -9.36
N ILE A 327 -2.09 -0.48 -9.38
CA ILE A 327 -3.04 -0.85 -8.34
C ILE A 327 -3.88 -1.99 -8.90
N SER A 328 -3.47 -3.22 -8.60
CA SER A 328 -4.13 -4.45 -9.06
C SER A 328 -5.39 -4.71 -8.25
N ILE A 329 -6.45 -5.20 -8.90
CA ILE A 329 -7.73 -5.52 -8.27
C ILE A 329 -7.89 -7.04 -8.24
N ASN A 330 -8.16 -7.60 -7.07
CA ASN A 330 -8.19 -9.04 -6.83
C ASN A 330 -9.37 -9.73 -7.54
N ASN A 331 -10.53 -9.07 -7.54
CA ASN A 331 -11.74 -9.53 -8.20
C ASN A 331 -11.89 -8.79 -9.52
N ASN A 332 -11.38 -9.38 -10.61
CA ASN A 332 -11.56 -8.87 -11.95
C ASN A 332 -13.04 -8.53 -12.17
N ILE A 333 -13.33 -7.27 -12.50
CA ILE A 333 -14.72 -6.82 -12.61
C ILE A 333 -15.17 -6.98 -14.05
N PRO A 334 -16.08 -7.93 -14.35
CA PRO A 334 -16.47 -8.20 -15.72
C PRO A 334 -17.42 -7.12 -16.24
N ILE A 335 -17.03 -6.52 -17.35
CA ILE A 335 -17.86 -5.67 -18.18
C ILE A 335 -18.42 -6.57 -19.28
N LEU A 336 -19.73 -6.83 -19.24
CA LEU A 336 -20.35 -7.82 -20.13
C LEU A 336 -20.75 -7.25 -21.51
N GLY A 337 -20.84 -5.92 -21.63
CA GLY A 337 -21.34 -5.26 -22.84
C GLY A 337 -20.54 -4.00 -23.19
N GLN A 338 -20.69 -3.54 -24.44
CA GLN A 338 -19.96 -2.41 -24.96
C GLN A 338 -20.30 -1.12 -24.21
N ALA A 339 -19.34 -0.64 -23.42
CA ALA A 339 -19.41 0.67 -22.79
C ALA A 339 -18.76 1.70 -23.72
N TYR A 340 -19.32 2.91 -23.73
CA TYR A 340 -18.77 4.05 -24.47
C TYR A 340 -17.45 4.51 -23.86
N GLY A 341 -17.39 4.55 -22.53
CA GLY A 341 -16.21 5.03 -21.82
C GLY A 341 -16.15 4.58 -20.37
N MET A 342 -15.04 4.90 -19.73
CA MET A 342 -14.85 4.83 -18.28
C MET A 342 -14.61 6.23 -17.72
N GLU A 343 -15.13 6.47 -16.53
CA GLU A 343 -14.89 7.69 -15.76
C GLU A 343 -14.25 7.32 -14.42
N LEU A 344 -13.27 8.08 -13.98
CA LEU A 344 -12.65 7.94 -12.67
C LEU A 344 -12.48 9.30 -12.03
N SER A 345 -12.87 9.43 -10.77
CA SER A 345 -12.63 10.67 -10.03
C SER A 345 -11.27 10.64 -9.36
N VAL A 346 -10.48 11.69 -9.59
CA VAL A 346 -9.09 11.79 -9.13
C VAL A 346 -8.85 13.14 -8.44
N TYR A 347 -8.19 13.09 -7.29
CA TYR A 347 -7.69 14.25 -6.54
C TYR A 347 -6.17 14.09 -6.35
N PRO A 348 -5.33 14.85 -7.08
CA PRO A 348 -3.91 14.95 -6.80
C PRO A 348 -3.68 15.71 -5.48
N ILE A 349 -3.13 15.05 -4.46
CA ILE A 349 -2.69 15.73 -3.24
C ILE A 349 -1.38 16.44 -3.54
N ASP A 350 -0.46 15.74 -4.21
CA ASP A 350 0.79 16.28 -4.71
C ASP A 350 0.69 16.46 -6.23
N LYS A 351 1.02 17.66 -6.72
CA LYS A 351 1.00 17.94 -8.15
C LYS A 351 2.21 17.30 -8.82
N SER A 352 1.99 16.56 -9.90
CA SER A 352 3.06 15.88 -10.62
C SER A 352 2.78 15.76 -12.13
N ASN A 353 3.84 15.49 -12.89
CA ASN A 353 3.75 15.17 -14.32
C ASN A 353 3.58 13.65 -14.56
N CYS A 354 3.00 12.93 -13.59
CA CYS A 354 2.67 11.53 -13.78
C CYS A 354 1.38 11.38 -14.59
N SER A 355 1.33 10.30 -15.37
CA SER A 355 0.11 9.82 -16.00
C SER A 355 -0.63 8.88 -15.05
N ILE A 356 -1.96 8.83 -15.18
CA ILE A 356 -2.81 7.83 -14.52
C ILE A 356 -3.75 7.22 -15.55
N GLY A 357 -4.02 5.92 -15.43
CA GLY A 357 -4.91 5.23 -16.34
C GLY A 357 -5.43 3.90 -15.79
N VAL A 358 -6.18 3.20 -16.61
CA VAL A 358 -6.81 1.91 -16.29
C VAL A 358 -6.19 0.82 -17.15
N ILE A 359 -5.98 -0.36 -16.57
CA ILE A 359 -5.58 -1.58 -17.26
C ILE A 359 -6.80 -2.47 -17.38
N ILE A 360 -7.14 -2.82 -18.63
CA ILE A 360 -8.23 -3.74 -18.93
C ILE A 360 -7.73 -4.91 -19.75
N LYS A 361 -8.39 -6.05 -19.60
CA LYS A 361 -8.10 -7.29 -20.32
C LYS A 361 -9.34 -7.74 -21.10
N ASP A 362 -9.18 -7.98 -22.39
CA ASP A 362 -10.28 -8.46 -23.24
C ASP A 362 -10.48 -9.98 -23.14
N LYS A 363 -11.55 -10.48 -23.78
CA LYS A 363 -11.86 -11.92 -23.84
C LYS A 363 -10.73 -12.78 -24.41
N GLU A 364 -9.89 -12.22 -25.27
CA GLU A 364 -8.75 -12.92 -25.89
C GLU A 364 -7.49 -12.85 -25.02
N SER A 365 -7.61 -12.37 -23.77
CA SER A 365 -6.51 -12.15 -22.83
C SER A 365 -5.48 -11.11 -23.28
N LYS A 366 -5.88 -10.17 -24.14
CA LYS A 366 -5.04 -9.04 -24.54
C LYS A 366 -5.26 -7.87 -23.57
N ASN A 367 -4.16 -7.34 -23.05
CA ASN A 367 -4.17 -6.22 -22.12
C ASN A 367 -4.10 -4.88 -22.87
N TYR A 368 -4.92 -3.92 -22.44
CA TYR A 368 -4.96 -2.55 -22.94
C TYR A 368 -4.69 -1.59 -21.78
N LYS A 369 -3.72 -0.70 -21.96
CA LYS A 369 -3.47 0.44 -21.07
C LYS A 369 -4.18 1.67 -21.61
N LEU A 370 -5.14 2.19 -20.86
CA LEU A 370 -5.97 3.33 -21.22
C LEU A 370 -5.61 4.53 -20.33
N SER A 371 -4.92 5.54 -20.89
CA SER A 371 -4.48 6.74 -20.16
C SER A 371 -5.62 7.74 -19.96
N LEU A 372 -5.95 8.08 -18.71
CA LEU A 372 -6.97 9.08 -18.38
C LEU A 372 -6.43 10.51 -18.48
N THR A 373 -5.16 10.71 -18.13
CA THR A 373 -4.44 11.99 -18.22
C THR A 373 -2.93 11.74 -18.13
N ASP A 374 -2.15 12.63 -18.72
CA ASP A 374 -0.68 12.58 -18.71
C ASP A 374 -0.07 13.50 -17.64
N HIS A 375 -0.90 14.30 -16.96
CA HIS A 375 -0.47 15.23 -15.91
C HIS A 375 -1.46 15.22 -14.75
N LEU A 376 -0.96 15.28 -13.51
CA LEU A 376 -1.73 15.34 -12.26
C LEU A 376 -1.50 16.71 -11.60
N ASN A 377 -1.93 17.80 -12.25
CA ASN A 377 -1.54 19.18 -11.88
C ASN A 377 -2.70 20.14 -11.56
N TRP A 378 -3.83 19.62 -11.08
CA TRP A 378 -4.97 20.44 -10.64
C TRP A 378 -5.19 20.37 -9.12
N ASP A 379 -6.07 21.23 -8.63
CA ASP A 379 -6.51 21.23 -7.24
C ASP A 379 -7.92 20.64 -7.14
N GLY A 380 -8.16 19.81 -6.13
CA GLY A 380 -9.48 19.24 -5.86
C GLY A 380 -9.80 18.00 -6.69
N TRP A 381 -11.04 17.52 -6.54
CA TRP A 381 -11.58 16.40 -7.31
C TRP A 381 -11.84 16.78 -8.76
N ARG A 382 -11.47 15.90 -9.68
CA ARG A 382 -11.83 15.97 -11.09
C ARG A 382 -12.20 14.59 -11.61
N ALA A 383 -13.35 14.49 -12.27
CA ALA A 383 -13.71 13.30 -13.03
C ALA A 383 -12.97 13.29 -14.37
N LEU A 384 -12.22 12.22 -14.62
CA LEU A 384 -11.48 11.99 -15.86
C LEU A 384 -12.21 10.91 -16.65
N THR A 385 -12.39 11.14 -17.96
CA THR A 385 -13.12 10.22 -18.83
C THR A 385 -12.21 9.71 -19.94
N ILE A 386 -12.31 8.42 -20.25
CA ILE A 386 -11.66 7.79 -21.40
C ILE A 386 -12.67 6.99 -22.21
N GLU A 387 -12.57 7.06 -23.53
CA GLU A 387 -13.32 6.20 -24.44
C GLU A 387 -12.68 4.80 -24.51
N ILE A 388 -13.51 3.77 -24.59
CA ILE A 388 -13.03 2.40 -24.76
C ILE A 388 -12.84 2.12 -26.27
N PRO A 389 -11.63 1.73 -26.72
CA PRO A 389 -11.39 1.40 -28.12
C PRO A 389 -12.36 0.36 -28.68
N MET A 390 -12.88 0.59 -29.88
CA MET A 390 -13.84 -0.30 -30.56
C MET A 390 -13.29 -1.71 -30.86
N GLU A 391 -11.97 -1.88 -30.85
CA GLU A 391 -11.28 -3.13 -31.14
C GLU A 391 -11.36 -4.14 -29.98
N ILE A 392 -11.76 -3.68 -28.78
CA ILE A 392 -11.82 -4.51 -27.57
C ILE A 392 -12.99 -5.49 -27.64
N ARG A 393 -12.71 -6.75 -27.31
CA ARG A 393 -13.71 -7.83 -27.33
C ARG A 393 -14.22 -8.16 -25.93
N TYR A 394 -15.54 -8.09 -25.78
CA TYR A 394 -16.23 -8.36 -24.53
C TYR A 394 -16.43 -9.87 -24.26
N PRO A 395 -16.51 -10.32 -22.99
CA PRO A 395 -16.42 -9.51 -21.77
C PRO A 395 -15.01 -8.96 -21.54
N VAL A 396 -14.93 -7.81 -20.88
CA VAL A 396 -13.69 -7.14 -20.52
C VAL A 396 -13.54 -7.16 -19.01
N GLU A 397 -12.34 -7.40 -18.52
CA GLU A 397 -12.02 -7.39 -17.10
C GLU A 397 -11.19 -6.16 -16.77
N ILE A 398 -11.58 -5.41 -15.73
CA ILE A 398 -10.73 -4.37 -15.17
C ILE A 398 -9.69 -5.06 -14.28
N GLU A 399 -8.42 -5.04 -14.69
CA GLU A 399 -7.31 -5.61 -13.90
C GLU A 399 -6.83 -4.63 -12.83
N GLY A 400 -6.93 -3.33 -13.09
CA GLY A 400 -6.49 -2.32 -12.14
C GLY A 400 -6.25 -0.95 -12.74
N LEU A 401 -5.52 -0.13 -11.97
CA LEU A 401 -5.07 1.19 -12.39
C LEU A 401 -3.55 1.22 -12.53
N TYR A 402 -3.02 2.18 -13.27
CA TYR A 402 -1.59 2.45 -13.29
C TYR A 402 -1.28 3.93 -13.09
N ILE A 403 -0.13 4.21 -12.49
CA ILE A 403 0.48 5.53 -12.40
C ILE A 403 1.87 5.40 -13.01
N GLU A 404 2.19 6.21 -14.00
CA GLU A 404 3.45 6.11 -14.74
C GLU A 404 4.12 7.46 -14.85
N ASN A 405 5.43 7.51 -14.52
CA ASN A 405 6.25 8.67 -14.76
C ASN A 405 6.69 8.71 -16.22
N LEU A 406 6.37 9.81 -16.91
CA LEU A 406 6.72 10.05 -18.30
C LEU A 406 8.08 10.75 -18.46
N ASP A 407 8.63 11.35 -17.40
CA ASP A 407 9.94 12.03 -17.42
C ASP A 407 10.99 11.20 -16.68
N SER A 408 11.92 10.63 -17.45
CA SER A 408 12.93 9.69 -16.97
C SER A 408 13.99 10.31 -16.05
N SER A 409 14.04 11.64 -15.95
CA SER A 409 15.14 12.36 -15.30
C SER A 409 14.88 12.72 -13.83
N GLU A 410 13.63 12.67 -13.38
CA GLU A 410 13.25 13.16 -12.05
C GLU A 410 12.88 12.03 -11.08
N ARG A 411 13.41 12.13 -9.85
CA ARG A 411 12.85 11.40 -8.70
C ARG A 411 11.50 12.00 -8.38
N LEU A 412 10.47 11.17 -8.36
CA LEU A 412 9.11 11.67 -8.22
C LEU A 412 8.37 10.80 -7.21
N SER A 413 7.87 11.45 -6.16
CA SER A 413 6.97 10.87 -5.18
C SER A 413 5.71 11.73 -5.14
N GLY A 414 4.60 11.10 -4.79
CA GLY A 414 3.34 11.81 -4.72
C GLY A 414 2.24 11.01 -4.04
N LYS A 415 1.19 11.73 -3.68
CA LYS A 415 -0.05 11.20 -3.14
C LYS A 415 -1.21 11.66 -4.00
N LEU A 416 -2.17 10.77 -4.21
CA LEU A 416 -3.44 11.10 -4.85
C LEU A 416 -4.56 10.25 -4.25
N LEU A 417 -5.77 10.79 -4.28
CA LEU A 417 -6.99 10.07 -3.94
C LEU A 417 -7.72 9.71 -5.23
N ILE A 418 -8.27 8.51 -5.29
CA ILE A 418 -9.22 8.11 -6.32
C ILE A 418 -10.52 7.64 -5.71
N ASP A 419 -11.60 7.90 -6.42
CA ASP A 419 -12.93 7.50 -6.02
C ASP A 419 -13.83 7.31 -7.26
N ASN A 420 -14.94 6.60 -7.08
CA ASN A 420 -16.05 6.45 -8.02
C ASN A 420 -15.62 6.18 -9.47
N MET A 421 -15.18 4.94 -9.73
CA MET A 421 -14.96 4.45 -11.09
C MET A 421 -16.29 4.02 -11.69
N GLU A 422 -16.67 4.63 -12.80
CA GLU A 422 -17.96 4.42 -13.47
C GLU A 422 -17.76 3.99 -14.93
N LEU A 423 -18.69 3.18 -15.43
CA LEU A 423 -18.85 2.92 -16.86
C LEU A 423 -19.92 3.82 -17.44
N LEU A 424 -19.63 4.34 -18.63
CA LEU A 424 -20.52 5.21 -19.38
C LEU A 424 -21.14 4.40 -20.53
N TYR A 425 -22.46 4.37 -20.59
CA TYR A 425 -23.22 3.79 -21.68
C TYR A 425 -23.98 4.88 -22.41
N LEU A 426 -24.00 4.81 -23.74
CA LEU A 426 -24.91 5.63 -24.53
C LEU A 426 -26.35 5.21 -24.20
N LYS A 427 -27.20 6.21 -23.97
CA LYS A 427 -28.61 6.00 -23.64
C LYS A 427 -29.43 5.50 -24.84
#